data_AF-A0A9D4YCV8-F1
#
_entry.id   AF-A0A9D4YCV8-F1
#
_cell.length_a   1.000
_cell.length_b   1.000
_cell.length_c   1.000
_cell.angle_alpha   90.00
_cell.angle_beta   90.00
_cell.angle_gamma   90.00
#
_symmetry.space_group_name_H-M   'P 1'
#
loop_
_entity.id
_entity.type
_entity.pdbx_description
1 polymer ?
#
loop_
_entity_poly.entity_id
_entity_poly.type
_entity_poly.pdbx_seq_one_letter_code
_entity_poly.pdbx_strand_id
1 'polypeptide(L)'
;MVDQDVLVLMVLYMNMVSNIIYLDSPVGVGFSYSKNTSQYETGDEKTATDSHTFLLKWFELYPEFLANPLYLAGESYAGVYVPTLAHKVVQGIEVGIKPKRNFKGYLIVNPVADEQFDGNALVPFAHGMGLISDQILENITKACNGTFYATNSSDCNHWLSNLNDVLHLWCVMLCS
;
A
#
# COMPACT_ATOMS: atom_id res chain seq x y z
N MET A 1 38.52 10.07 -1.94
CA MET A 1 38.13 8.66 -2.16
C MET A 1 37.34 8.24 -0.94
N VAL A 2 36.03 8.45 -0.99
CA VAL A 2 35.09 7.94 0.01
C VAL A 2 34.54 6.68 -0.62
N ASP A 3 34.74 5.56 0.05
CA ASP A 3 34.42 4.22 -0.42
C ASP A 3 32.90 4.06 -0.57
N GLN A 4 32.51 3.32 -1.61
CA GLN A 4 31.14 3.09 -2.05
C GLN A 4 30.41 2.10 -1.14
N ASP A 5 29.12 2.36 -0.94
CA ASP A 5 28.07 1.38 -0.64
C ASP A 5 28.14 0.65 0.72
N VAL A 6 27.91 1.38 1.82
CA VAL A 6 27.45 0.77 3.07
C VAL A 6 25.94 0.52 2.98
N LEU A 7 25.56 -0.71 2.62
CA LEU A 7 24.21 -1.22 2.87
C LEU A 7 24.14 -1.65 4.35
N VAL A 8 23.39 -0.92 5.16
CA VAL A 8 23.10 -1.33 6.55
C VAL A 8 22.16 -2.52 6.52
N LEU A 9 22.62 -3.67 7.02
CA LEU A 9 21.86 -4.92 7.04
C LEU A 9 20.82 -4.87 8.19
N MET A 10 19.55 -4.58 7.87
CA MET A 10 18.44 -4.72 8.82
C MET A 10 18.00 -6.20 8.89
N VAL A 11 17.88 -6.76 10.10
CA VAL A 11 17.81 -8.20 10.41
C VAL A 11 16.43 -8.85 10.10
N LEU A 12 15.77 -8.49 8.99
CA LEU A 12 14.54 -9.17 8.52
C LEU A 12 14.56 -9.34 6.99
N TYR A 13 15.56 -10.03 6.46
CA TYR A 13 15.73 -10.17 5.01
C TYR A 13 14.90 -11.35 4.46
N MET A 14 13.73 -11.04 3.88
CA MET A 14 12.85 -12.03 3.25
C MET A 14 13.52 -12.78 2.07
N ASN A 15 14.58 -12.23 1.48
CA ASN A 15 15.32 -12.83 0.37
C ASN A 15 16.14 -14.08 0.78
N MET A 16 16.37 -14.32 2.07
CA MET A 16 17.09 -15.50 2.53
C MET A 16 16.29 -16.78 2.35
N VAL A 17 14.96 -16.66 2.22
CA VAL A 17 14.02 -17.78 2.13
C VAL A 17 13.13 -17.70 0.88
N SER A 18 13.30 -16.68 0.04
CA SER A 18 12.47 -16.44 -1.13
C SER A 18 13.20 -15.69 -2.24
N ASN A 19 12.70 -15.79 -3.46
CA ASN A 19 13.11 -14.91 -4.56
C ASN A 19 12.15 -13.73 -4.61
N ILE A 20 12.67 -12.51 -4.49
CA ILE A 20 11.87 -11.30 -4.40
C ILE A 20 12.04 -10.46 -5.66
N ILE A 21 10.91 -10.01 -6.21
CA ILE A 21 10.85 -9.03 -7.30
C ILE A 21 10.30 -7.74 -6.69
N TYR A 22 11.11 -6.68 -6.75
CA TYR A 22 10.66 -5.32 -6.45
C TYR A 22 10.23 -4.66 -7.77
N LEU A 23 9.03 -4.10 -7.78
CA LEU A 23 8.43 -3.50 -8.96
C LEU A 23 8.10 -2.04 -8.69
N ASP A 24 8.79 -1.14 -9.39
CA ASP A 24 8.41 0.27 -9.45
C ASP A 24 7.12 0.40 -10.27
N SER A 25 6.00 0.71 -9.62
CA SER A 25 4.68 0.82 -10.24
C SER A 25 3.82 1.86 -9.50
N PRO A 26 2.98 2.63 -10.20
CA PRO A 26 2.77 2.62 -11.65
C PRO A 26 3.86 3.39 -12.43
N VAL A 27 3.64 3.57 -13.73
CA VAL A 27 4.52 4.41 -14.56
C VAL A 27 4.68 5.81 -13.96
N GLY A 28 5.92 6.28 -13.89
CA GLY A 28 6.31 7.53 -13.23
C GLY A 28 6.87 7.36 -11.82
N VAL A 29 6.76 6.18 -11.22
CA VAL A 29 7.40 5.83 -9.95
C VAL A 29 8.82 5.30 -10.20
N GLY A 30 9.78 5.78 -9.41
CA GLY A 30 11.16 5.28 -9.44
C GLY A 30 11.78 5.35 -10.84
N PHE A 31 12.18 4.19 -11.36
CA PHE A 31 12.73 4.07 -12.71
C PHE A 31 11.71 3.67 -13.78
N SER A 32 10.43 3.47 -13.43
CA SER A 32 9.39 3.16 -14.42
C SER A 32 8.96 4.41 -15.19
N TYR A 33 9.03 4.38 -16.52
CA TYR A 33 8.70 5.53 -17.37
C TYR A 33 7.98 5.14 -18.67
N SER A 34 7.33 6.13 -19.30
CA SER A 34 6.73 6.01 -20.63
C SER A 34 7.13 7.20 -21.48
N LYS A 35 7.33 6.97 -22.79
CA LYS A 35 7.50 8.07 -23.76
C LYS A 35 6.17 8.78 -24.05
N ASN A 36 5.05 8.12 -23.80
CA ASN A 36 3.73 8.71 -23.97
C ASN A 36 3.26 9.28 -22.64
N THR A 37 3.17 10.62 -22.58
CA THR A 37 2.80 11.36 -21.36
C THR A 37 1.37 11.07 -20.89
N SER A 38 0.46 10.64 -21.77
CA SER A 38 -0.90 10.26 -21.34
C SER A 38 -0.92 8.99 -20.49
N GLN A 39 0.14 8.19 -20.49
CA GLN A 39 0.23 7.00 -19.65
C GLN A 39 0.43 7.30 -18.16
N TYR A 40 0.85 8.54 -17.83
CA TYR A 40 1.05 8.98 -16.45
C TYR A 40 -0.26 9.34 -15.74
N GLU A 41 -1.37 9.42 -16.47
CA GLU A 41 -2.71 9.38 -15.88
C GLU A 41 -3.02 7.92 -15.50
N THR A 42 -2.91 7.63 -14.21
CA THR A 42 -3.01 6.27 -13.67
C THR A 42 -4.18 6.14 -12.69
N GLY A 43 -4.46 4.91 -12.29
CA GLY A 43 -5.49 4.56 -11.32
C GLY A 43 -5.42 3.07 -11.03
N ASP A 44 -6.15 2.60 -10.01
CA ASP A 44 -5.99 1.25 -9.47
C ASP A 44 -6.19 0.14 -10.52
N GLU A 45 -7.20 0.29 -11.38
CA GLU A 45 -7.43 -0.66 -12.48
C GLU A 45 -6.20 -0.73 -13.39
N LYS A 46 -5.77 0.43 -13.91
CA LYS A 46 -4.68 0.53 -14.88
C LYS A 46 -3.40 -0.05 -14.27
N THR A 47 -3.10 0.30 -13.02
CA THR A 47 -1.95 -0.21 -12.27
C THR A 47 -2.01 -1.74 -12.13
N ALA A 48 -3.17 -2.31 -11.82
CA ALA A 48 -3.34 -3.76 -11.72
C ALA A 48 -3.18 -4.45 -13.10
N THR A 49 -3.74 -3.89 -14.16
CA THR A 49 -3.64 -4.40 -15.53
C THR A 49 -2.19 -4.34 -16.05
N ASP A 50 -1.49 -3.23 -15.85
CA ASP A 50 -0.10 -3.05 -16.26
C ASP A 50 0.82 -3.97 -15.44
N SER A 51 0.60 -4.10 -14.13
CA SER A 51 1.38 -5.00 -13.27
C SER A 51 1.15 -6.47 -13.61
N HIS A 52 -0.07 -6.86 -13.99
CA HIS A 52 -0.34 -8.22 -14.49
C HIS A 52 0.37 -8.47 -15.83
N THR A 53 0.38 -7.48 -16.72
CA THR A 53 1.12 -7.56 -17.99
C THR A 53 2.63 -7.69 -17.74
N PHE A 54 3.18 -6.94 -16.78
CA PHE A 54 4.57 -7.10 -16.34
C PHE A 54 4.84 -8.53 -15.87
N LEU A 55 4.01 -9.09 -14.98
CA LEU A 55 4.20 -10.46 -14.47
C LEU A 55 4.20 -11.50 -15.60
N LEU A 56 3.26 -11.39 -16.55
CA LEU A 56 3.21 -12.30 -17.70
C LEU A 56 4.51 -12.25 -18.50
N LYS A 57 4.96 -11.06 -18.87
CA LYS A 57 6.22 -10.87 -19.62
C LYS A 57 7.45 -11.29 -18.82
N TRP A 58 7.47 -11.06 -17.51
CA TRP A 58 8.56 -11.48 -16.64
C TRP A 58 8.69 -13.00 -16.64
N PHE A 59 7.58 -13.73 -16.51
CA PHE A 59 7.60 -15.20 -16.56
C PHE A 59 7.84 -15.77 -17.97
N GLU A 60 7.59 -15.02 -19.04
CA GLU A 60 8.03 -15.38 -20.38
C GLU A 60 9.56 -15.27 -20.54
N LEU A 61 10.17 -14.25 -19.93
CA LEU A 61 11.61 -14.04 -19.93
C LEU A 61 12.35 -15.00 -19.00
N TYR A 62 11.74 -15.36 -17.86
CA TYR A 62 12.32 -16.22 -16.82
C TYR A 62 11.46 -17.47 -16.54
N PRO A 63 11.30 -18.37 -17.53
CA PRO A 63 10.42 -19.54 -17.43
C PRO A 63 10.84 -20.52 -16.32
N GLU A 64 12.10 -20.51 -15.88
CA GLU A 64 12.62 -21.33 -14.78
C GLU A 64 11.91 -21.08 -13.44
N PHE A 65 11.30 -19.91 -13.26
CA PHE A 65 10.54 -19.57 -12.05
C PHE A 65 9.07 -20.01 -12.10
N LEU A 66 8.56 -20.55 -13.22
CA LEU A 66 7.13 -20.89 -13.36
C LEU A 66 6.66 -21.97 -12.39
N ALA A 67 7.55 -22.88 -11.99
CA ALA A 67 7.24 -23.91 -11.00
C ALA A 67 7.14 -23.33 -9.58
N ASN A 68 7.79 -22.19 -9.31
CA ASN A 68 7.88 -21.62 -7.98
C ASN A 68 6.52 -21.10 -7.52
N PRO A 69 6.13 -21.34 -6.26
CA PRO A 69 4.98 -20.67 -5.66
C PRO A 69 5.10 -19.15 -5.79
N LEU A 70 4.07 -18.53 -6.38
CA LEU A 70 3.98 -17.07 -6.49
C LEU A 70 3.10 -16.54 -5.36
N TYR A 71 3.66 -15.59 -4.61
CA TYR A 71 2.96 -14.77 -3.64
C TYR A 71 3.08 -13.30 -4.03
N LEU A 72 2.04 -12.51 -3.79
CA LEU A 72 2.08 -11.06 -3.94
C LEU A 72 2.15 -10.43 -2.55
N ALA A 73 2.98 -9.42 -2.36
CA ALA A 73 3.10 -8.77 -1.07
C ALA A 73 3.21 -7.25 -1.23
N GLY A 74 2.72 -6.50 -0.24
CA GLY A 74 2.83 -5.04 -0.23
C GLY A 74 2.38 -4.42 1.08
N GLU A 75 2.68 -3.13 1.22
CA GLU A 75 2.38 -2.32 2.41
C GLU A 75 1.58 -1.06 2.04
N SER A 76 0.83 -0.52 2.99
CA SER A 76 0.17 0.78 2.87
C SER A 76 -0.85 0.78 1.73
N TYR A 77 -0.72 1.66 0.73
CA TYR A 77 -1.63 1.71 -0.41
C TYR A 77 -1.58 0.44 -1.30
N ALA A 78 -0.54 -0.39 -1.13
CA ALA A 78 -0.54 -1.72 -1.74
C ALA A 78 -1.65 -2.63 -1.16
N GLY A 79 -2.34 -2.24 -0.10
CA GLY A 79 -3.64 -2.79 0.31
C GLY A 79 -4.70 -2.74 -0.80
N VAL A 80 -4.59 -1.78 -1.73
CA VAL A 80 -5.39 -1.71 -2.96
C VAL A 80 -4.70 -2.46 -4.11
N TYR A 81 -3.41 -2.22 -4.33
CA TYR A 81 -2.68 -2.79 -5.49
C TYR A 81 -2.56 -4.33 -5.44
N VAL A 82 -2.27 -4.90 -4.27
CA VAL A 82 -2.01 -6.34 -4.14
C VAL A 82 -3.29 -7.16 -4.37
N PRO A 83 -4.44 -6.85 -3.74
CA PRO A 83 -5.67 -7.59 -4.02
C PRO A 83 -6.19 -7.39 -5.45
N THR A 84 -6.10 -6.18 -6.00
CA THR A 84 -6.53 -5.92 -7.40
C THR A 84 -5.65 -6.66 -8.41
N LEU A 85 -4.33 -6.70 -8.21
CA LEU A 85 -3.42 -7.52 -9.01
C LEU A 85 -3.66 -9.01 -8.82
N ALA A 86 -3.87 -9.48 -7.59
CA ALA A 86 -4.20 -10.87 -7.31
C ALA A 86 -5.46 -11.30 -8.06
N HIS A 87 -6.49 -10.43 -8.08
CA HIS A 87 -7.71 -10.65 -8.84
C HIS A 87 -7.43 -10.80 -10.35
N LYS A 88 -6.62 -9.91 -10.95
CA LYS A 88 -6.20 -10.01 -12.36
C LYS A 88 -5.43 -11.30 -12.66
N VAL A 89 -4.55 -11.73 -11.76
CA VAL A 89 -3.80 -12.99 -11.90
C VAL A 89 -4.73 -14.20 -11.89
N VAL A 90 -5.66 -14.26 -10.94
CA VAL A 90 -6.64 -15.36 -10.85
C VAL A 90 -7.54 -15.39 -12.08
N GLN A 91 -8.13 -14.26 -12.47
CA GLN A 91 -8.92 -14.16 -13.71
C GLN A 91 -8.13 -14.64 -14.92
N GLY A 92 -6.87 -14.20 -15.05
CA GLY A 92 -6.01 -14.63 -16.14
C GLY A 92 -5.73 -16.13 -16.16
N ILE A 93 -5.62 -16.77 -14.99
CA ILE A 93 -5.46 -18.23 -14.88
C ILE A 93 -6.76 -18.93 -15.28
N GLU A 94 -7.92 -18.44 -14.84
CA GLU A 94 -9.24 -19.02 -15.15
C GLU A 94 -9.56 -19.00 -16.64
N VAL A 95 -9.26 -17.89 -17.33
CA VAL A 95 -9.45 -17.78 -18.79
C VAL A 95 -8.31 -18.42 -19.60
N GLY A 96 -7.32 -19.03 -18.94
CA GLY A 96 -6.26 -19.79 -19.58
C GLY A 96 -5.11 -18.98 -20.19
N ILE A 97 -4.93 -17.71 -19.80
CA ILE A 97 -3.79 -16.88 -20.23
C ILE A 97 -2.48 -17.57 -19.84
N LYS A 98 -1.53 -17.60 -20.78
CA LYS A 98 -0.19 -18.16 -20.59
C LYS A 98 0.84 -17.05 -20.36
N PRO A 99 1.95 -17.34 -19.64
CA PRO A 99 2.23 -18.61 -18.96
C PRO A 99 1.37 -18.78 -17.70
N LYS A 100 1.09 -20.02 -17.24
CA LYS A 100 0.29 -20.24 -16.03
C LYS A 100 1.17 -20.01 -14.79
N ARG A 101 0.86 -18.99 -13.99
CA ARG A 101 1.59 -18.70 -12.74
C ARG A 101 1.10 -19.64 -11.64
N ASN A 102 2.02 -20.17 -10.82
CA ASN A 102 1.70 -20.99 -9.65
C ASN A 102 1.28 -20.11 -8.45
N PHE A 103 0.22 -19.33 -8.62
CA PHE A 103 -0.26 -18.37 -7.62
C PHE A 103 -0.84 -19.08 -6.39
N LYS A 104 -0.36 -18.70 -5.20
CA LYS A 104 -0.75 -19.30 -3.91
C LYS A 104 -1.49 -18.37 -2.96
N GLY A 105 -1.28 -17.07 -3.08
CA GLY A 105 -1.94 -16.09 -2.24
C GLY A 105 -1.19 -14.78 -2.20
N TYR A 106 -1.60 -13.92 -1.27
CA TYR A 106 -0.96 -12.63 -1.08
C TYR A 106 -0.89 -12.25 0.40
N LEU A 107 -0.01 -11.31 0.72
CA LEU A 107 0.18 -10.72 2.04
C LEU A 107 0.08 -9.20 1.92
N ILE A 108 -0.64 -8.57 2.84
CA ILE A 108 -0.71 -7.12 2.93
C ILE A 108 -0.38 -6.69 4.36
N VAL A 109 0.42 -5.64 4.50
CA VAL A 109 0.91 -5.14 5.78
C VAL A 109 0.43 -3.70 5.95
N ASN A 110 -0.20 -3.40 7.08
CA ASN A 110 -0.82 -2.10 7.38
C ASN A 110 -1.55 -1.50 6.16
N PRO A 111 -2.47 -2.25 5.53
CA PRO A 111 -3.08 -1.85 4.28
C PRO A 111 -4.05 -0.68 4.46
N VAL A 112 -4.18 0.15 3.44
CA VAL A 112 -5.45 0.82 3.16
C VAL A 112 -6.39 -0.25 2.59
N ALA A 113 -7.53 -0.49 3.23
CA ALA A 113 -8.45 -1.56 2.87
C ALA A 113 -9.89 -1.06 2.72
N ASP A 114 -10.36 -0.23 3.64
CA ASP A 114 -11.69 0.36 3.58
C ASP A 114 -11.66 1.73 4.24
N GLU A 115 -11.94 2.76 3.45
CA GLU A 115 -11.78 4.13 3.90
C GLU A 115 -12.69 4.48 5.11
N GLN A 116 -13.86 3.86 5.20
CA GLN A 116 -14.77 4.08 6.31
C GLN A 116 -14.26 3.39 7.58
N PHE A 117 -13.86 2.12 7.50
CA PHE A 117 -13.33 1.42 8.66
C PHE A 117 -11.98 2.00 9.12
N ASP A 118 -11.05 2.21 8.18
CA ASP A 118 -9.72 2.75 8.45
C ASP A 118 -9.80 4.18 8.99
N GLY A 119 -10.63 5.03 8.37
CA GLY A 119 -10.83 6.41 8.80
C GLY A 119 -11.49 6.52 10.19
N ASN A 120 -12.47 5.68 10.48
CA ASN A 120 -13.10 5.65 11.81
C ASN A 120 -12.20 5.06 12.90
N ALA A 121 -11.21 4.24 12.54
CA ALA A 121 -10.28 3.65 13.48
C ALA A 121 -9.19 4.62 13.95
N LEU A 122 -8.90 5.68 13.19
CA LEU A 122 -7.79 6.60 13.48
C LEU A 122 -7.92 7.32 14.82
N VAL A 123 -9.10 7.86 15.12
CA VAL A 123 -9.36 8.59 16.38
C VAL A 123 -9.17 7.71 17.62
N PRO A 124 -9.84 6.54 17.74
CA PRO A 124 -9.62 5.65 18.89
C PRO A 124 -8.20 5.08 18.93
N PHE A 125 -7.56 4.84 17.78
CA PHE A 125 -6.15 4.44 17.73
C PHE A 125 -5.23 5.52 18.31
N ALA A 126 -5.39 6.78 17.88
CA ALA A 126 -4.59 7.90 18.37
C ALA A 126 -4.73 8.09 19.88
N HIS A 127 -5.94 7.94 20.41
CA HIS A 127 -6.18 8.00 21.86
C HIS A 127 -5.58 6.81 22.60
N GLY A 128 -5.81 5.59 22.12
CA GLY A 128 -5.28 4.36 22.72
C GLY A 128 -3.74 4.31 22.76
N MET A 129 -3.08 4.99 21.84
CA MET A 129 -1.63 5.15 21.80
C MET A 129 -1.12 6.37 22.59
N GLY A 130 -2.00 7.14 23.23
CA GLY A 130 -1.63 8.31 24.02
C GLY A 130 -1.21 9.53 23.20
N LEU A 131 -1.52 9.57 21.90
CA LEU A 131 -1.16 10.67 21.00
C LEU A 131 -2.07 11.89 21.17
N ILE A 132 -3.30 11.67 21.67
CA ILE A 132 -4.29 12.70 21.99
C ILE A 132 -4.83 12.53 23.42
N SER A 133 -5.27 13.62 24.02
CA SER A 133 -5.86 13.61 25.36
C SER A 133 -7.33 13.17 25.36
N ASP A 134 -7.83 12.76 26.54
CA ASP A 134 -9.26 12.47 26.75
C ASP A 134 -10.16 13.64 26.31
N GLN A 135 -9.72 14.88 26.57
CA GLN A 135 -10.45 16.08 26.18
C GLN A 135 -10.60 16.21 24.65
N ILE A 136 -9.54 15.87 23.88
CA ILE A 136 -9.60 15.89 22.42
C ILE A 136 -10.55 14.79 21.94
N LEU A 137 -10.46 13.58 22.50
CA LEU A 137 -11.35 12.46 22.17
C LEU A 137 -12.84 12.80 22.42
N GLU A 138 -13.16 13.38 23.58
CA GLU A 138 -14.54 13.77 23.92
C GLU A 138 -15.09 14.82 22.95
N ASN A 139 -14.29 15.85 22.66
CA ASN A 139 -14.69 16.94 21.77
C ASN A 139 -14.92 16.45 20.33
N ILE A 140 -13.98 15.65 19.79
CA ILE A 140 -14.10 15.14 18.42
C ILE A 140 -15.26 14.14 18.30
N THR A 141 -15.45 13.26 19.29
CA THR A 141 -16.56 12.30 19.30
C THR A 141 -17.91 13.01 19.30
N LYS A 142 -18.03 14.12 20.06
CA LYS A 142 -19.23 14.94 20.10
C LYS A 142 -19.45 15.71 18.80
N ALA A 143 -18.41 16.31 18.22
CA ALA A 143 -18.50 17.07 16.97
C ALA A 143 -18.84 16.19 15.76
N CYS A 144 -18.34 14.95 15.76
CA CYS A 144 -18.46 13.98 14.67
C CYS A 144 -19.58 12.94 14.88
N ASN A 145 -20.31 13.00 16.00
CA ASN A 145 -21.36 12.04 16.36
C ASN A 145 -20.89 10.56 16.28
N GLY A 146 -19.64 10.31 16.68
CA GLY A 146 -19.01 8.98 16.64
C GLY A 146 -18.65 8.44 15.24
N THR A 147 -18.80 9.22 14.17
CA THR A 147 -18.34 8.85 12.81
C THR A 147 -17.31 9.87 12.33
N PHE A 148 -16.07 9.44 12.16
CA PHE A 148 -14.90 10.28 11.87
C PHE A 148 -14.51 10.30 10.38
N TYR A 149 -15.18 9.51 9.55
CA TYR A 149 -14.95 9.46 8.10
C TYR A 149 -16.12 10.06 7.31
N ALA A 150 -15.81 10.73 6.20
CA ALA A 150 -16.76 11.33 5.24
C ALA A 150 -17.88 12.18 5.88
N THR A 151 -17.51 13.08 6.80
CA THR A 151 -18.48 13.94 7.50
C THR A 151 -18.67 15.28 6.80
N ASN A 152 -19.92 15.76 6.76
CA ASN A 152 -20.27 17.07 6.20
C ASN A 152 -20.32 18.18 7.27
N SER A 153 -19.88 17.91 8.50
CA SER A 153 -19.90 18.86 9.60
C SER A 153 -18.63 19.71 9.59
N SER A 154 -18.78 21.04 9.49
CA SER A 154 -17.66 21.98 9.60
C SER A 154 -16.89 21.80 10.91
N ASP A 155 -17.63 21.56 12.00
CA ASP A 155 -17.07 21.40 13.34
C ASP A 155 -16.29 20.09 13.45
N CYS A 156 -16.82 19.00 12.90
CA CYS A 156 -16.10 17.72 12.86
C CYS A 156 -14.82 17.84 12.03
N ASN A 157 -14.90 18.46 10.84
CA ASN A 157 -13.73 18.64 9.97
C ASN A 157 -12.66 19.52 10.62
N HIS A 158 -13.06 20.53 11.40
CA HIS A 158 -12.12 21.33 12.20
C HIS A 158 -11.37 20.47 13.23
N TRP A 159 -12.08 19.62 13.98
CA TRP A 159 -11.45 18.73 14.96
C TRP A 159 -10.59 17.63 14.33
N LEU A 160 -11.02 17.07 13.19
CA LEU A 160 -10.22 16.11 12.41
C LEU A 160 -8.94 16.75 11.85
N SER A 161 -9.00 18.01 11.42
CA SER A 161 -7.80 18.75 11.01
C SER A 161 -6.83 18.92 12.18
N ASN A 162 -7.33 19.30 13.36
CA ASN A 162 -6.50 19.45 14.57
C ASN A 162 -5.84 18.12 14.96
N LEU A 163 -6.58 17.01 14.89
CA LEU A 163 -6.01 15.68 15.08
C LEU A 163 -4.86 15.40 14.11
N ASN A 164 -5.03 15.70 12.81
CA ASN A 164 -3.97 15.51 11.82
C ASN A 164 -2.74 16.33 12.13
N ASP A 165 -2.89 17.59 12.59
CA ASP A 165 -1.76 18.43 12.99
C ASP A 165 -1.00 17.82 14.17
N VAL A 166 -1.72 17.32 15.18
CA VAL A 166 -1.10 16.64 16.33
C VAL A 166 -0.36 15.38 15.88
N LEU A 167 -0.99 14.53 15.07
CA LEU A 167 -0.36 13.31 14.55
C LEU A 167 0.87 13.62 13.69
N HIS A 168 0.83 14.68 12.88
CA HIS A 168 1.98 15.15 12.12
C HIS A 168 3.15 15.55 13.02
N LEU A 169 2.89 16.29 14.11
CA LEU A 169 3.94 16.65 15.07
C LEU A 169 4.59 15.41 15.69
N TRP A 170 3.79 14.40 16.07
CA TRP A 170 4.32 13.13 16.59
C TRP A 170 5.17 12.39 15.55
N CYS A 171 4.71 12.34 14.29
CA CYS A 171 5.47 11.71 13.20
C CYS A 171 6.83 12.38 13.01
N VAL A 172 6.88 13.72 13.04
CA VAL A 172 8.15 14.46 12.94
C VAL A 172 9.06 14.19 14.14
N MET A 173 8.53 14.19 15.37
CA MET A 173 9.30 13.93 16.59
C MET A 173 9.85 12.49 16.69
N LEU A 174 9.15 11.49 16.13
CA LEU A 174 9.56 10.09 16.19
C LEU A 174 10.50 9.68 15.04
N CYS A 175 10.51 10.44 13.94
CA CYS A 175 11.37 10.21 12.78
C CYS A 175 12.63 11.08 12.74
N SER A 176 12.91 11.89 13.78
CA SER A 176 14.14 12.67 13.94
C SER A 176 15.02 12.10 15.05
#